data_AF-C0DBP5-F1
#
_entry.id   AF-C0DBP5-F1
#
_cell.length_a   1.000
_cell.length_b   1.000
_cell.length_c   1.000
_cell.angle_alpha   90.00
_cell.angle_beta   90.00
_cell.angle_gamma   90.00
#
_symmetry.space_group_name_H-M   'P 1'
#
loop_
_entity.id
_entity.type
_entity.pdbx_description
1 polymer ?
#
loop_
_entity_poly.entity_id
_entity_poly.type
_entity_poly.pdbx_seq_one_letter_code
_entity_poly.pdbx_strand_id
1 'polypeptide(L)'
;MISGLVLLHMNNDTDIDFKIADNDDTDPYDTENKFNETAAKYAGQSDYHFYYFGRSDDGAMKTGKQTIDLDGDKFTFKFQTKSALKGAGINGEDDDKYYLGGKLVTADKEDKFMIASIDSTGNVEAGYGNSASNSLQVKAKDLISDNTLFTKVTSTTDPDYKKDAQVWVAVKDANGDYVTGDFRVVNTSGTVSKSKSVKNGNDYKITVDKNKVITKIVQED
;
A
#
# COMPACT_ATOMS: atom_id res chain seq x y z
N MET A 1 -29.10 -11.24 -7.32
CA MET A 1 -27.80 -11.54 -7.97
C MET A 1 -26.80 -10.53 -7.44
N ILE A 2 -25.57 -10.96 -7.14
CA ILE A 2 -24.51 -10.05 -6.69
C ILE A 2 -23.95 -9.32 -7.92
N SER A 3 -23.74 -8.02 -7.82
CA SER A 3 -23.19 -7.18 -8.88
C SER A 3 -22.27 -6.13 -8.28
N GLY A 4 -21.26 -5.71 -9.04
CA GLY A 4 -20.32 -4.69 -8.61
C GLY A 4 -19.27 -5.22 -7.62
N LEU A 5 -18.56 -4.29 -6.99
CA LEU A 5 -17.57 -4.60 -5.96
C LEU A 5 -18.29 -4.91 -4.65
N VAL A 6 -17.96 -6.04 -4.05
CA VAL A 6 -18.54 -6.48 -2.78
C VAL A 6 -17.48 -7.01 -1.83
N LEU A 7 -17.65 -6.75 -0.55
CA LEU A 7 -16.90 -7.44 0.50
C LEU A 7 -17.74 -8.63 0.99
N LEU A 8 -17.16 -9.83 0.93
CA LEU A 8 -17.82 -11.06 1.36
C LEU A 8 -17.10 -11.63 2.58
N HIS A 9 -17.89 -12.07 3.57
CA HIS A 9 -17.45 -12.98 4.61
C HIS A 9 -17.64 -14.41 4.10
N MET A 10 -16.54 -15.16 4.04
CA MET A 10 -16.45 -16.50 3.48
C MET A 10 -16.30 -17.52 4.60
N ASN A 11 -17.12 -18.56 4.59
CA ASN A 11 -16.97 -19.72 5.44
C ASN A 11 -16.16 -20.80 4.69
N ASN A 12 -14.96 -21.09 5.18
CA ASN A 12 -14.01 -22.05 4.60
C ASN A 12 -13.72 -21.84 3.10
N ASP A 13 -13.64 -20.59 2.65
CA ASP A 13 -13.37 -20.17 1.25
C ASP A 13 -14.42 -20.57 0.20
N THR A 14 -15.42 -21.39 0.56
CA THR A 14 -16.37 -21.98 -0.41
C THR A 14 -17.77 -21.41 -0.29
N ASP A 15 -18.20 -21.06 0.92
CA ASP A 15 -19.56 -20.61 1.18
C ASP A 15 -19.56 -19.13 1.56
N ILE A 16 -20.51 -18.38 1.02
CA ILE A 16 -20.73 -16.99 1.42
C ILE A 16 -21.62 -16.99 2.64
N ASP A 17 -21.11 -16.49 3.77
CA ASP A 17 -21.89 -16.34 5.00
C ASP A 17 -22.77 -15.08 4.91
N PHE A 18 -22.13 -13.93 4.66
CA PHE A 18 -22.84 -12.68 4.37
C PHE A 18 -22.03 -11.74 3.48
N LYS A 19 -22.72 -10.72 2.97
CA LYS A 19 -22.19 -9.66 2.12
C LYS A 19 -22.26 -8.34 2.89
N ILE A 20 -21.19 -7.55 2.80
CA ILE A 20 -21.17 -6.12 3.12
C ILE A 20 -21.32 -5.35 1.79
N ALA A 21 -22.20 -4.36 1.77
CA ALA A 21 -22.46 -3.53 0.58
C ALA A 21 -21.57 -2.28 0.57
N ASP A 22 -21.45 -1.63 -0.59
CA ASP A 22 -20.60 -0.45 -0.79
C ASP A 22 -21.05 0.75 0.04
N ASN A 23 -22.36 0.85 0.28
CA ASN A 23 -23.00 1.87 1.09
C ASN A 23 -23.36 1.39 2.50
N ASP A 24 -22.71 0.34 3.02
CA ASP A 24 -22.94 -0.15 4.38
C ASP A 24 -22.76 0.95 5.44
N ASP A 25 -23.60 0.95 6.48
CA ASP A 25 -23.60 2.01 7.50
C ASP A 25 -22.32 2.00 8.35
N THR A 26 -21.70 0.84 8.52
CA THR A 26 -20.53 0.65 9.39
C THR A 26 -19.24 0.57 8.59
N ASP A 27 -19.26 -0.19 7.49
CA ASP A 27 -18.07 -0.48 6.68
C ASP A 27 -18.30 -0.09 5.21
N PRO A 28 -18.59 1.19 4.91
CA PRO A 28 -18.77 1.63 3.53
C PRO A 28 -17.45 1.59 2.76
N TYR A 29 -17.53 1.51 1.44
CA TYR A 29 -16.37 1.52 0.55
C TYR A 29 -16.69 2.10 -0.84
N ASP A 30 -17.73 2.93 -0.92
CA ASP A 30 -18.20 3.64 -2.12
C ASP A 30 -17.22 4.72 -2.64
N THR A 31 -16.39 5.29 -1.76
CA THR A 31 -15.32 6.25 -2.11
C THR A 31 -13.94 5.64 -1.90
N GLU A 32 -12.90 6.21 -2.50
CA GLU A 32 -11.53 5.72 -2.31
C GLU A 32 -11.09 5.67 -0.84
N ASN A 33 -11.36 6.74 -0.09
CA ASN A 33 -10.96 6.86 1.31
C ASN A 33 -11.65 5.81 2.18
N LYS A 34 -12.97 5.65 2.02
CA LYS A 34 -13.74 4.63 2.73
C LYS A 34 -13.31 3.21 2.32
N PHE A 35 -13.01 3.00 1.03
CA PHE A 35 -12.47 1.74 0.57
C PHE A 35 -11.14 1.40 1.26
N ASN A 36 -10.20 2.35 1.35
CA ASN A 36 -8.92 2.10 2.02
C ASN A 36 -9.10 1.74 3.50
N GLU A 37 -9.99 2.44 4.20
CA GLU A 37 -10.29 2.19 5.60
C GLU A 37 -10.88 0.78 5.81
N THR A 38 -11.95 0.46 5.07
CA THR A 38 -12.61 -0.84 5.14
C THR A 38 -11.65 -1.96 4.71
N ALA A 39 -10.90 -1.79 3.62
CA ALA A 39 -9.97 -2.80 3.15
C ALA A 39 -8.80 -3.02 4.12
N ALA A 40 -8.27 -1.98 4.76
CA ALA A 40 -7.24 -2.11 5.79
C ALA A 40 -7.77 -2.83 7.03
N LYS A 41 -9.01 -2.53 7.48
CA LYS A 41 -9.67 -3.20 8.60
C LYS A 41 -9.75 -4.72 8.41
N TYR A 42 -10.00 -5.18 7.18
CA TYR A 42 -10.19 -6.59 6.85
C TYR A 42 -8.96 -7.27 6.22
N ALA A 43 -7.87 -6.54 5.94
CA ALA A 43 -6.72 -7.05 5.18
C ALA A 43 -6.08 -8.33 5.76
N GLY A 44 -6.02 -8.43 7.09
CA GLY A 44 -5.46 -9.57 7.82
C GLY A 44 -6.48 -10.64 8.22
N GLN A 45 -7.75 -10.50 7.84
CA GLN A 45 -8.81 -11.45 8.18
C GLN A 45 -9.04 -12.39 7.00
N SER A 46 -8.68 -13.67 7.16
CA SER A 46 -8.63 -14.65 6.06
C SER A 46 -10.00 -14.99 5.48
N ASP A 47 -11.07 -14.72 6.21
CA ASP A 47 -12.46 -14.94 5.86
C ASP A 47 -13.10 -13.73 5.15
N TYR A 48 -12.44 -12.58 5.07
CA TYR A 48 -12.98 -11.39 4.42
C TYR A 48 -12.24 -11.05 3.13
N HIS A 49 -12.96 -11.04 2.01
CA HIS A 49 -12.38 -10.73 0.71
C HIS A 49 -13.28 -9.84 -0.14
N PHE A 50 -12.67 -8.88 -0.82
CA PHE A 50 -13.34 -8.14 -1.89
C PHE A 50 -13.44 -9.02 -3.14
N TYR A 51 -14.61 -9.03 -3.77
CA TYR A 51 -14.87 -9.67 -5.06
C TYR A 51 -15.53 -8.66 -6.00
N TYR A 52 -15.31 -8.84 -7.30
CA TYR A 52 -15.97 -8.01 -8.31
C TYR A 52 -16.85 -8.88 -9.21
N PHE A 53 -18.13 -8.55 -9.24
CA PHE A 53 -19.12 -9.19 -10.10
C PHE A 53 -19.51 -8.23 -11.22
N GLY A 54 -19.80 -8.80 -12.40
CA GLY A 54 -20.29 -8.04 -13.54
C GLY A 54 -21.63 -7.33 -13.29
N ARG A 55 -22.21 -6.81 -14.37
CA ARG A 55 -23.48 -6.08 -14.28
C ARG A 55 -24.60 -7.03 -13.87
N SER A 56 -25.76 -6.46 -13.54
CA SER A 56 -27.00 -7.17 -13.19
C SER A 56 -27.39 -8.30 -14.15
N ASP A 57 -26.90 -8.25 -15.38
CA ASP A 57 -27.33 -9.11 -16.47
C ASP A 57 -26.55 -10.44 -16.49
N ASP A 58 -25.26 -10.44 -16.13
CA ASP A 58 -24.41 -11.64 -16.09
C ASP A 58 -24.03 -12.06 -14.66
N GLY A 59 -23.93 -11.11 -13.72
CA GLY A 59 -23.50 -11.35 -12.33
C GLY A 59 -22.21 -12.15 -12.23
N ALA A 60 -21.40 -12.17 -13.30
CA ALA A 60 -20.30 -13.09 -13.42
C ALA A 60 -19.13 -12.58 -12.61
N MET A 61 -18.60 -13.44 -11.73
CA MET A 61 -17.40 -13.12 -10.96
C MET A 61 -16.24 -12.83 -11.92
N LYS A 62 -15.64 -11.65 -11.78
CA LYS A 62 -14.50 -11.21 -12.56
C LYS A 62 -13.21 -11.63 -11.85
N THR A 63 -12.17 -11.84 -12.64
CA THR A 63 -10.83 -12.18 -12.16
C THR A 63 -9.79 -11.35 -12.91
N GLY A 64 -8.55 -11.34 -12.43
CA GLY A 64 -7.47 -10.59 -13.06
C GLY A 64 -7.63 -9.08 -12.91
N LYS A 65 -7.02 -8.31 -13.81
CA LYS A 65 -7.03 -6.84 -13.76
C LYS A 65 -8.40 -6.30 -14.16
N GLN A 66 -8.95 -5.40 -13.35
CA GLN A 66 -10.21 -4.71 -13.60
C GLN A 66 -10.03 -3.21 -13.37
N THR A 67 -10.87 -2.39 -14.01
CA THR A 67 -11.00 -0.96 -13.68
C THR A 67 -12.36 -0.77 -13.03
N ILE A 68 -12.37 -0.29 -11.79
CA ILE A 68 -13.58 -0.11 -10.99
C ILE A 68 -13.72 1.38 -10.67
N ASP A 69 -14.97 1.86 -10.74
CA ASP A 69 -15.35 3.22 -10.40
C ASP A 69 -15.77 3.25 -8.93
N LEU A 70 -15.17 4.14 -8.14
CA LEU A 70 -15.56 4.46 -6.76
C LEU A 70 -15.89 5.96 -6.73
N ASP A 71 -17.18 6.28 -6.58
CA ASP A 71 -17.71 7.65 -6.55
C ASP A 71 -17.24 8.56 -7.71
N GLY A 72 -17.16 8.01 -8.92
CA GLY A 72 -16.77 8.73 -10.14
C GLY A 72 -15.27 8.67 -10.46
N ASP A 73 -14.45 8.17 -9.54
CA ASP A 73 -13.01 7.98 -9.74
C ASP A 73 -12.66 6.54 -10.13
N LYS A 74 -11.74 6.38 -11.08
CA LYS A 74 -11.39 5.08 -11.65
C LYS A 74 -10.09 4.55 -11.07
N PHE A 75 -10.17 3.37 -10.47
CA PHE A 75 -9.04 2.68 -9.87
C PHE A 75 -8.75 1.36 -10.55
N THR A 76 -7.47 0.97 -10.54
CA THR A 76 -7.05 -0.34 -11.02
C THR A 76 -7.17 -1.35 -9.89
N PHE A 77 -7.88 -2.44 -10.14
CA PHE A 77 -7.97 -3.59 -9.24
C PHE A 77 -7.33 -4.83 -9.87
N LYS A 78 -6.91 -5.77 -9.03
CA LYS A 78 -6.50 -7.12 -9.45
C LYS A 78 -7.11 -8.17 -8.51
N PHE A 79 -7.79 -9.13 -9.12
CA PHE A 79 -8.43 -10.25 -8.45
C PHE A 79 -7.72 -11.56 -8.82
N GLN A 80 -7.66 -12.49 -7.88
CA GLN A 80 -7.04 -13.80 -8.05
C GLN A 80 -7.67 -14.54 -9.24
N THR A 81 -6.82 -15.09 -10.12
CA THR A 81 -7.29 -15.82 -11.32
C THR A 81 -7.34 -17.33 -11.12
N LYS A 82 -6.65 -17.83 -10.10
CA LYS A 82 -6.43 -19.22 -9.74
C LYS A 82 -6.45 -19.34 -8.21
N SER A 83 -6.31 -20.56 -7.69
CA SER A 83 -6.38 -20.93 -6.26
C SER A 83 -7.80 -21.11 -5.71
N ALA A 84 -7.89 -21.55 -4.45
CA ALA A 84 -9.14 -21.62 -3.69
C ALA A 84 -9.81 -20.25 -3.56
N LEU A 85 -9.01 -19.17 -3.50
CA LEU A 85 -9.47 -17.78 -3.41
C LEU A 85 -9.71 -17.14 -4.78
N LYS A 86 -10.10 -17.92 -5.80
CA LYS A 86 -10.32 -17.38 -7.16
C LYS A 86 -11.38 -16.27 -7.09
N GLY A 87 -11.04 -15.10 -7.62
CA GLY A 87 -11.91 -13.92 -7.64
C GLY A 87 -11.73 -12.99 -6.44
N ALA A 88 -11.04 -13.42 -5.39
CA ALA A 88 -10.73 -12.55 -4.26
C ALA A 88 -9.74 -11.44 -4.67
N GLY A 89 -9.90 -10.25 -4.11
CA GLY A 89 -8.99 -9.13 -4.27
C GLY A 89 -7.63 -9.48 -3.66
N ILE A 90 -6.55 -9.12 -4.36
CA ILE A 90 -5.19 -9.36 -3.85
C ILE A 90 -4.90 -8.41 -2.67
N ASN A 91 -4.35 -8.96 -1.60
CA ASN A 91 -3.69 -8.22 -0.53
C ASN A 91 -2.18 -8.52 -0.58
N GLY A 92 -1.36 -7.48 -0.53
CA GLY A 92 0.10 -7.59 -0.55
C GLY A 92 0.74 -7.54 -1.94
N GLU A 93 1.94 -8.11 -2.08
CA GLU A 93 2.76 -7.99 -3.29
C GLU A 93 2.34 -8.94 -4.42
N ASP A 94 2.22 -8.39 -5.63
CA ASP A 94 2.08 -9.14 -6.87
C ASP A 94 2.81 -8.36 -8.00
N ASP A 95 3.79 -9.02 -8.64
CA ASP A 95 4.55 -8.48 -9.79
C ASP A 95 5.13 -7.06 -9.56
N ASP A 96 5.94 -6.92 -8.50
CA ASP A 96 6.56 -5.66 -8.07
C ASP A 96 5.54 -4.53 -7.80
N LYS A 97 4.32 -4.86 -7.42
CA LYS A 97 3.25 -3.92 -7.06
C LYS A 97 2.57 -4.40 -5.78
N TYR A 98 1.98 -3.48 -5.04
CA TYR A 98 1.20 -3.81 -3.85
C TYR A 98 -0.28 -3.54 -4.07
N TYR A 99 -1.11 -4.37 -3.46
CA TYR A 99 -2.56 -4.28 -3.53
C TYR A 99 -3.18 -4.32 -2.13
N LEU A 100 -4.28 -3.59 -1.95
CA LEU A 100 -5.11 -3.60 -0.74
C LEU A 100 -6.56 -3.84 -1.15
N GLY A 101 -7.16 -4.93 -0.70
CA GLY A 101 -8.51 -5.36 -1.12
C GLY A 101 -8.63 -5.55 -2.63
N GLY A 102 -7.53 -5.87 -3.30
CA GLY A 102 -7.41 -5.90 -4.76
C GLY A 102 -7.16 -4.55 -5.41
N LYS A 103 -7.30 -3.40 -4.72
CA LYS A 103 -6.98 -2.08 -5.30
C LYS A 103 -5.45 -1.89 -5.38
N LEU A 104 -4.97 -1.45 -6.54
CA LEU A 104 -3.55 -1.15 -6.75
C LEU A 104 -3.12 0.06 -5.92
N VAL A 105 -2.03 -0.09 -5.17
CA VAL A 105 -1.41 1.00 -4.41
C VAL A 105 -0.52 1.81 -5.34
N THR A 106 -0.85 3.09 -5.54
CA THR A 106 -0.14 4.01 -6.44
C THR A 106 0.17 5.33 -5.77
N ALA A 107 1.29 5.95 -6.12
CA ALA A 107 1.52 7.34 -5.77
C ALA A 107 0.61 8.27 -6.57
N ASP A 108 0.29 9.44 -5.99
CA ASP A 108 -0.36 10.51 -6.71
C ASP A 108 0.49 11.05 -7.85
N LYS A 109 -0.17 11.57 -8.89
CA LYS A 109 0.49 12.08 -10.10
C LYS A 109 1.44 13.23 -9.79
N GLU A 110 1.10 14.07 -8.84
CA GLU A 110 1.89 15.22 -8.41
C GLU A 110 3.13 14.77 -7.64
N ASP A 111 2.94 13.83 -6.70
CA ASP A 111 4.01 13.30 -5.85
C ASP A 111 4.99 12.40 -6.59
N LYS A 112 4.54 11.74 -7.67
CA LYS A 112 5.25 10.76 -8.51
C LYS A 112 5.67 9.47 -7.80
N PHE A 113 6.06 9.58 -6.53
CA PHE A 113 6.48 8.51 -5.65
C PHE A 113 5.90 8.73 -4.25
N MET A 114 5.48 7.63 -3.62
CA MET A 114 5.07 7.63 -2.22
C MET A 114 5.69 6.45 -1.48
N ILE A 115 5.71 6.54 -0.15
CA ILE A 115 6.10 5.42 0.72
C ILE A 115 4.81 4.75 1.19
N ALA A 116 4.75 3.43 1.07
CA ALA A 116 3.70 2.59 1.66
C ALA A 116 4.32 1.73 2.77
N SER A 117 3.55 1.46 3.83
CA SER A 117 3.92 0.48 4.86
C SER A 117 3.25 -0.86 4.60
N ILE A 118 3.94 -1.93 5.01
CA ILE A 118 3.44 -3.30 4.98
C ILE A 118 3.62 -3.97 6.33
N ASP A 119 2.69 -4.83 6.70
CA ASP A 119 2.79 -5.62 7.92
C ASP A 119 3.80 -6.77 7.76
N SER A 120 4.07 -7.48 8.87
CA SER A 120 4.96 -8.65 8.91
C SER A 120 4.53 -9.83 8.01
N THR A 121 3.29 -9.82 7.51
CA THR A 121 2.74 -10.82 6.59
C THR A 121 2.80 -10.35 5.13
N GLY A 122 3.20 -9.10 4.89
CA GLY A 122 3.33 -8.49 3.58
C GLY A 122 2.07 -7.77 3.07
N ASN A 123 1.05 -7.57 3.92
CA ASN A 123 -0.15 -6.82 3.56
C ASN A 123 0.09 -5.31 3.71
N VAL A 124 -0.59 -4.51 2.89
CA VAL A 124 -0.53 -3.05 2.96
C VAL A 124 -1.26 -2.55 4.21
N GLU A 125 -0.65 -1.61 4.92
CA GLU A 125 -1.26 -0.92 6.06
C GLU A 125 -1.70 0.50 5.69
N ALA A 126 -2.72 1.00 6.37
CA ALA A 126 -3.16 2.38 6.30
C ALA A 126 -2.89 3.10 7.64
N GLY A 127 -2.61 4.41 7.60
CA GLY A 127 -2.52 5.22 8.82
C GLY A 127 -1.24 5.05 9.65
N TYR A 128 -0.09 4.89 9.01
CA TYR A 128 1.19 4.90 9.73
C TYR A 128 1.51 6.30 10.31
N GLY A 129 1.97 6.35 11.56
CA GLY A 129 2.45 7.58 12.20
C GLY A 129 1.34 8.64 12.32
N ASN A 130 1.59 9.84 11.77
CA ASN A 130 0.62 10.95 11.77
C ASN A 130 -0.21 11.02 10.48
N SER A 131 -0.23 9.97 9.67
CA SER A 131 -1.12 9.87 8.51
C SER A 131 -2.56 9.59 8.96
N ALA A 132 -3.53 10.03 8.16
CA ALA A 132 -4.93 9.68 8.39
C ALA A 132 -5.12 8.16 8.28
N SER A 133 -6.04 7.59 9.06
CA SER A 133 -6.29 6.13 9.11
C SER A 133 -6.68 5.49 7.78
N ASN A 134 -7.13 6.30 6.82
CA ASN A 134 -7.50 5.88 5.46
C ASN A 134 -6.41 6.15 4.41
N SER A 135 -5.27 6.72 4.81
CA SER A 135 -4.17 7.05 3.92
C SER A 135 -3.18 5.90 3.84
N LEU A 136 -2.89 5.47 2.62
CA LEU A 136 -1.83 4.49 2.32
C LEU A 136 -0.44 5.14 2.19
N GLN A 137 -0.39 6.47 2.18
CA GLN A 137 0.86 7.22 2.08
C GLN A 137 1.46 7.42 3.47
N VAL A 138 2.66 6.90 3.64
CA VAL A 138 3.54 7.22 4.76
C VAL A 138 4.35 8.46 4.44
N LYS A 139 4.30 9.46 5.32
CA LYS A 139 5.09 10.69 5.13
C LYS A 139 6.53 10.42 5.51
N ALA A 140 7.47 10.83 4.65
CA ALA A 140 8.91 10.70 4.93
C ALA A 140 9.29 11.34 6.28
N LYS A 141 8.67 12.47 6.64
CA LYS A 141 8.86 13.15 7.92
C LYS A 141 8.55 12.27 9.14
N ASP A 142 7.53 11.41 9.04
CA ASP A 142 7.11 10.56 10.15
C ASP A 142 8.15 9.45 10.37
N LEU A 143 8.72 8.90 9.28
CA LEU A 143 9.81 7.92 9.36
C LEU A 143 11.10 8.49 9.94
N ILE A 144 11.55 9.64 9.45
CA ILE A 144 12.82 10.24 9.91
C ILE A 144 12.74 10.81 11.34
N SER A 145 11.52 10.96 11.87
CA SER A 145 11.29 11.33 13.27
C SER A 145 11.36 10.13 14.21
N ASP A 146 11.23 8.91 13.69
CA ASP A 146 11.40 7.68 14.43
C ASP A 146 12.88 7.27 14.48
N ASN A 147 13.51 7.53 15.62
CA ASN A 147 14.92 7.20 15.85
C ASN A 147 15.20 5.69 15.90
N THR A 148 14.16 4.84 15.96
CA THR A 148 14.34 3.40 15.81
C THR A 148 14.52 3.00 14.35
N LEU A 149 14.00 3.79 13.41
CA LEU A 149 14.08 3.55 11.97
C LEU A 149 15.22 4.29 11.29
N PHE A 150 15.47 5.54 11.68
CA PHE A 150 16.45 6.40 11.03
C PHE A 150 17.32 7.15 12.03
N THR A 151 18.58 7.37 11.67
CA THR A 151 19.51 8.25 12.41
C THR A 151 19.90 9.44 11.54
N LYS A 152 19.81 10.65 12.10
CA LYS A 152 20.25 11.88 11.42
C LYS A 152 21.77 11.94 11.35
N VAL A 153 22.31 12.18 10.17
CA VAL A 153 23.74 12.40 9.94
C VAL A 153 24.10 13.84 10.34
N THR A 154 24.98 13.99 11.32
CA THR A 154 25.42 15.30 11.85
C THR A 154 26.93 15.51 11.80
N SER A 155 27.71 14.42 11.75
CA SER A 155 29.16 14.50 11.68
C SER A 155 29.63 14.87 10.29
N THR A 156 30.49 15.88 10.17
CA THR A 156 31.09 16.30 8.89
C THR A 156 32.08 15.28 8.31
N THR A 157 32.48 14.29 9.11
CA THR A 157 33.37 13.19 8.68
C THR A 157 32.61 11.97 8.18
N ASP A 158 31.28 11.94 8.33
CA ASP A 158 30.45 10.85 7.84
C ASP A 158 30.41 10.86 6.30
N PRO A 159 30.56 9.71 5.61
CA PRO A 159 30.52 9.64 4.16
C PRO A 159 29.19 10.09 3.54
N ASP A 160 28.09 10.03 4.29
CA ASP A 160 26.78 10.49 3.86
C ASP A 160 26.48 11.95 4.22
N TYR A 161 27.39 12.64 4.92
CA TYR A 161 27.23 14.05 5.27
C TYR A 161 27.12 14.93 4.03
N LYS A 162 26.18 15.87 4.08
CA LYS A 162 25.99 16.91 3.06
C LYS A 162 25.87 18.27 3.73
N LYS A 163 26.61 19.24 3.22
CA LYS A 163 26.65 20.60 3.79
C LYS A 163 25.30 21.34 3.62
N ASP A 164 24.68 21.18 2.45
CA ASP A 164 23.51 21.94 2.02
C ASP A 164 22.25 21.04 1.94
N ALA A 165 22.18 20.03 2.81
CA ALA A 165 21.05 19.12 2.91
C ALA A 165 21.02 18.42 4.27
N GLN A 166 19.83 18.02 4.71
CA GLN A 166 19.65 17.15 5.87
C GLN A 166 19.59 15.69 5.40
N VAL A 167 20.37 14.82 6.05
CA VAL A 167 20.49 13.40 5.68
C VAL A 167 20.13 12.51 6.86
N TRP A 168 19.32 11.48 6.60
CA TRP A 168 18.98 10.42 7.53
C TRP A 168 19.30 9.08 6.91
N VAL A 169 20.00 8.22 7.65
CA VAL A 169 20.36 6.86 7.22
C VAL A 169 19.53 5.87 8.01
N ALA A 170 19.01 4.85 7.34
CA ALA A 170 18.21 3.80 7.97
C ALA A 170 19.07 3.00 8.95
N VAL A 171 18.49 2.72 10.13
CA VAL A 171 19.12 1.91 11.17
C VAL A 171 19.25 0.47 10.69
N LYS A 172 20.32 -0.20 11.15
CA LYS A 172 20.53 -1.62 10.94
C LYS A 172 20.34 -2.39 12.24
N ASP A 173 19.77 -3.57 12.14
CA ASP A 173 19.64 -4.50 13.26
C ASP A 173 20.98 -5.19 13.58
N ALA A 174 20.97 -6.10 14.55
CA ALA A 174 22.15 -6.85 14.97
C ALA A 174 22.72 -7.78 13.86
N ASN A 175 21.92 -8.12 12.84
CA ASN A 175 22.33 -8.94 11.70
C ASN A 175 22.89 -8.08 10.55
N GLY A 176 22.78 -6.76 10.64
CA GLY A 176 23.22 -5.82 9.62
C GLY A 176 22.15 -5.52 8.55
N ASP A 177 20.92 -5.97 8.78
CA ASP A 177 19.76 -5.73 7.91
C ASP A 177 19.09 -4.40 8.27
N TYR A 178 18.57 -3.70 7.27
CA TYR A 178 17.86 -2.44 7.50
C TYR A 178 16.50 -2.71 8.16
N VAL A 179 16.21 -2.01 9.26
CA VAL A 179 14.94 -2.14 10.00
C VAL A 179 13.74 -1.54 9.27
N THR A 180 13.96 -0.92 8.11
CA THR A 180 12.94 -0.32 7.24
C THR A 180 12.34 -1.32 6.25
N GLY A 181 12.49 -2.63 6.52
CA GLY A 181 12.00 -3.74 5.69
C GLY A 181 10.49 -3.72 5.45
N ASP A 182 9.75 -2.99 6.27
CA ASP A 182 8.29 -2.83 6.21
C ASP A 182 7.84 -1.65 5.36
N PHE A 183 8.76 -0.94 4.68
CA PHE A 183 8.43 0.21 3.84
C PHE A 183 8.83 0.00 2.39
N ARG A 184 7.95 0.41 1.47
CA ARG A 184 8.15 0.31 0.02
C ARG A 184 7.91 1.65 -0.65
N VAL A 185 8.75 2.00 -1.61
CA VAL A 185 8.56 3.21 -2.42
C VAL A 185 7.88 2.83 -3.72
N VAL A 186 6.66 3.31 -3.95
CA VAL A 186 5.86 2.99 -5.14
C VAL A 186 5.70 4.24 -6.02
N ASN A 187 5.62 4.05 -7.33
CA ASN A 187 5.39 5.14 -8.30
C ASN A 187 3.90 5.29 -8.67
N THR A 188 3.61 6.21 -9.59
CA THR A 188 2.25 6.45 -10.13
C THR A 188 1.65 5.30 -10.93
N SER A 189 2.48 4.33 -11.38
CA SER A 189 2.01 3.08 -11.99
C SER A 189 1.93 1.91 -11.00
N GLY A 190 2.10 2.20 -9.70
CA GLY A 190 2.10 1.24 -8.58
C GLY A 190 3.33 0.33 -8.51
N THR A 191 4.32 0.55 -9.38
CA THR A 191 5.55 -0.24 -9.43
C THR A 191 6.48 0.18 -8.30
N VAL A 192 6.98 -0.80 -7.56
CA VAL A 192 7.97 -0.59 -6.50
C VAL A 192 9.30 -0.17 -7.12
N SER A 193 9.89 0.89 -6.57
CA SER A 193 11.17 1.44 -7.00
C SER A 193 12.30 0.43 -6.79
N LYS A 194 13.13 0.26 -7.82
CA LYS A 194 14.32 -0.60 -7.80
C LYS A 194 15.58 0.26 -7.74
N SER A 195 16.49 -0.03 -6.82
CA SER A 195 17.89 0.45 -6.75
C SER A 195 18.16 1.86 -7.29
N LYS A 196 17.46 2.88 -6.77
CA LYS A 196 17.66 4.28 -7.19
C LYS A 196 17.20 5.25 -6.11
N SER A 197 17.67 6.49 -6.23
CA SER A 197 17.09 7.59 -5.45
C SER A 197 15.94 8.24 -6.22
N VAL A 198 14.82 8.46 -5.56
CA VAL A 198 13.63 9.11 -6.14
C VAL A 198 13.20 10.28 -5.26
N LYS A 199 12.67 11.35 -5.87
CA LYS A 199 12.05 12.44 -5.12
C LYS A 199 10.56 12.16 -4.95
N ASN A 200 10.02 12.34 -3.76
CA ASN A 200 8.58 12.35 -3.52
C ASN A 200 8.01 13.77 -3.69
N GLY A 201 6.70 13.95 -3.52
CA GLY A 201 6.04 15.25 -3.62
C GLY A 201 6.32 16.24 -2.48
N ASN A 202 7.02 15.81 -1.43
CA ASN A 202 7.39 16.65 -0.29
C ASN A 202 8.89 17.02 -0.31
N ASP A 203 9.51 16.99 -1.49
CA ASP A 203 10.93 17.30 -1.73
C ASP A 203 11.96 16.43 -0.99
N TYR A 204 11.53 15.29 -0.44
CA TYR A 204 12.45 14.29 0.10
C TYR A 204 12.97 13.38 -1.02
N LYS A 205 14.28 13.23 -1.08
CA LYS A 205 14.96 12.24 -1.91
C LYS A 205 15.14 10.95 -1.12
N ILE A 206 14.43 9.91 -1.52
CA ILE A 206 14.39 8.60 -0.89
C ILE A 206 15.27 7.64 -1.69
N THR A 207 16.27 7.05 -1.05
CA THR A 207 17.15 6.03 -1.65
C THR A 207 16.69 4.64 -1.23
N VAL A 208 16.53 3.75 -2.20
CA VAL A 208 16.27 2.32 -1.98
C VAL A 208 17.42 1.45 -2.49
N ASP A 209 17.63 0.30 -1.85
CA ASP A 209 18.63 -0.68 -2.27
C ASP A 209 18.08 -1.70 -3.29
N LYS A 210 18.88 -2.75 -3.55
CA LYS A 210 18.53 -3.87 -4.44
C LYS A 210 17.39 -4.74 -3.93
N ASN A 211 17.16 -4.74 -2.62
CA ASN A 211 16.07 -5.44 -1.95
C ASN A 211 14.82 -4.54 -1.86
N LYS A 212 14.84 -3.34 -2.48
CA LYS A 212 13.77 -2.34 -2.49
C LYS A 212 13.48 -1.74 -1.10
N VAL A 213 14.43 -1.87 -0.18
CA VAL A 213 14.33 -1.33 1.19
C VAL A 213 14.88 0.09 1.22
N ILE A 214 14.26 0.97 2.00
CA ILE A 214 14.69 2.36 2.13
C ILE A 214 15.95 2.43 2.99
N THR A 215 17.04 2.97 2.44
CA THR A 215 18.33 3.03 3.13
C THR A 215 18.72 4.44 3.56
N LYS A 216 18.18 5.45 2.89
CA LYS A 216 18.54 6.85 3.14
C LYS A 216 17.43 7.79 2.69
N ILE A 217 17.21 8.85 3.45
CA ILE A 217 16.32 9.96 3.12
C ILE A 217 17.12 11.25 3.19
N VAL A 218 16.98 12.10 2.18
CA VAL A 218 17.65 13.41 2.10
C VAL A 218 16.60 14.49 1.87
N GLN A 219 16.66 15.56 2.66
CA GLN A 219 15.92 16.79 2.43
C GLN A 219 16.91 17.84 1.93
N GLU A 220 16.73 18.30 0.69
CA GLU A 220 17.53 19.38 0.11
C GLU A 220 16.91 20.72 0.55
N ASP A 221 17.75 21.71 0.88
CA ASP A 221 17.32 23.08 1.27
C ASP A 221 16.79 23.89 0.07
#